data_AF-A0A1J1LF61-F1
#
_entry.id   AF-A0A1J1LF61-F1
#
_cell.length_a   1.000
_cell.length_b   1.000
_cell.length_c   1.000
_cell.angle_alpha   90.00
_cell.angle_beta   90.00
_cell.angle_gamma   90.00
#
_symmetry.space_group_name_H-M   'P 1'
#
loop_
_entity.id
_entity.type
_entity.pdbx_description
1 polymer ?
#
loop_
_entity_poly.entity_id
_entity_poly.type
_entity_poly.pdbx_seq_one_letter_code
_entity_poly.pdbx_strand_id
1 'polypeptide(L)'
;MGVTPKGWNVNATEAKITRPPLKPRPIPLTTETKTLRLDLAKTALIIIDMQNDFCYSDGWLGYIGVDITPARQPIVPLNTLIPVLRSVQVPIIGLNWENRPNLLNISTGLHHVYNSTGEETGTHIIKNTGSTCL
;
A
#
# COMPACT_ATOMS: atom_id res chain seq x y z
N MET A 1 8.59 -3.21 22.73
CA MET A 1 9.60 -2.87 21.70
C MET A 1 9.09 -1.66 20.94
N GLY A 2 9.37 -0.46 21.46
CA GLY A 2 8.86 0.80 20.91
C GLY A 2 9.92 1.46 20.04
N VAL A 3 9.54 1.89 18.84
CA VAL A 3 10.38 2.76 18.02
C VAL A 3 10.62 4.03 18.82
N THR A 4 11.88 4.39 19.06
CA THR A 4 12.24 5.64 19.76
C THR A 4 11.51 6.80 19.08
N PRO A 5 10.83 7.70 19.81
CA PRO A 5 10.08 8.81 19.21
C PRO A 5 10.98 9.53 18.21
N LYS A 6 10.45 9.85 17.03
CA LYS A 6 11.22 10.51 15.97
C LYS A 6 11.73 11.86 16.48
N GLY A 7 12.95 11.86 17.03
CA GLY A 7 13.96 12.91 17.08
C GLY A 7 13.66 14.24 17.78
N TRP A 8 12.42 14.57 18.09
CA TRP A 8 12.08 15.90 18.59
C TRP A 8 12.45 15.99 20.07
N ASN A 9 13.50 16.74 20.36
CA ASN A 9 13.88 17.10 21.72
C ASN A 9 13.75 18.60 21.85
N VAL A 10 13.00 19.06 22.84
CA VAL A 10 12.77 20.48 23.09
C VAL A 10 13.21 20.79 24.52
N ASN A 11 13.89 21.92 24.69
CA ASN A 11 14.19 22.51 25.99
C ASN A 11 13.81 24.01 25.98
N ALA A 12 14.11 24.72 27.06
CA ALA A 12 13.74 26.13 27.22
C ALA A 12 14.32 27.08 26.14
N THR A 13 15.38 26.66 25.44
CA THR A 13 16.13 27.50 24.49
C THR A 13 16.28 26.89 23.10
N GLU A 14 15.98 25.61 22.92
CA GLU A 14 16.23 24.89 21.67
C GLU A 14 15.15 23.84 21.36
N ALA A 15 14.79 23.75 20.08
CA ALA A 15 14.06 22.63 19.51
C ALA A 15 14.95 21.87 18.52
N LYS A 16 15.49 20.72 18.93
CA LYS A 16 16.24 19.81 18.07
C LYS A 16 15.28 18.96 17.27
N ILE A 17 15.04 19.38 16.03
CA ILE A 17 14.16 18.70 15.06
C ILE A 17 14.92 17.82 14.05
N THR A 18 16.23 17.70 14.19
CA THR A 18 17.08 16.92 13.30
C THR A 18 17.02 15.42 13.63
N ARG A 19 17.03 14.57 12.59
CA ARG A 19 17.09 13.11 12.76
C ARG A 19 18.56 12.67 12.82
N PRO A 20 18.94 11.83 13.80
CA PRO A 20 20.25 11.20 13.78
C PRO A 20 20.46 10.38 12.49
N PRO A 21 21.69 10.31 11.96
CA PRO A 21 21.99 9.48 10.80
C PRO A 21 21.77 8.00 11.13
N LEU A 22 21.23 7.25 10.17
CA LEU A 22 21.03 5.81 10.29
C LEU A 22 22.31 5.06 9.89
N LYS A 23 22.63 3.96 10.59
CA LYS A 23 23.73 3.06 10.20
C LYS A 23 23.39 2.42 8.84
N PRO A 24 24.20 2.61 7.78
CA PRO A 24 23.90 2.07 6.47
C PRO A 24 23.86 0.54 6.45
N ARG A 25 22.98 -0.02 5.63
CA ARG A 25 22.82 -1.45 5.37
C ARG A 25 22.76 -1.70 3.85
N PRO A 26 23.89 -1.55 3.14
CA PRO A 26 23.91 -1.66 1.69
C PRO A 26 23.70 -3.09 1.21
N ILE A 27 22.85 -3.27 0.20
CA ILE A 27 22.67 -4.53 -0.53
C ILE A 27 22.78 -4.29 -2.04
N PRO A 28 23.31 -5.26 -2.82
CA PRO A 28 23.11 -5.27 -4.26
C PRO A 28 21.71 -5.78 -4.60
N LEU A 29 21.06 -5.14 -5.57
CA LEU A 29 19.82 -5.61 -6.19
C LEU A 29 20.04 -5.63 -7.71
N THR A 30 20.18 -6.82 -8.27
CA THR A 30 20.29 -7.00 -9.73
C THR A 30 18.92 -6.81 -10.36
N THR A 31 18.82 -5.91 -11.33
CA THR A 31 17.65 -5.71 -12.19
C THR A 31 17.98 -6.13 -13.62
N GLU A 32 17.02 -6.02 -14.52
CA GLU A 32 17.19 -6.37 -15.94
C GLU A 32 18.35 -5.61 -16.60
N THR A 33 18.54 -4.31 -16.29
CA THR A 33 19.51 -3.47 -17.00
C THR A 33 20.74 -3.10 -16.17
N LYS A 34 20.64 -3.06 -14.84
CA LYS A 34 21.71 -2.60 -13.94
C LYS A 34 21.63 -3.28 -12.58
N THR A 35 22.76 -3.30 -11.87
CA THR A 35 22.75 -3.62 -10.43
C THR A 35 22.63 -2.34 -9.63
N LEU A 36 21.54 -2.22 -8.86
CA LEU A 36 21.32 -1.13 -7.92
C LEU A 36 22.02 -1.46 -6.59
N ARG A 37 22.46 -0.42 -5.87
CA ARG A 37 22.83 -0.55 -4.45
C ARG A 37 21.83 0.20 -3.60
N LEU A 38 21.12 -0.53 -2.75
CA LEU A 38 20.09 0.00 -1.87
C LEU A 38 20.58 -0.04 -0.43
N ASP A 39 20.33 1.03 0.33
CA ASP A 39 20.55 1.06 1.77
C ASP A 39 19.25 0.69 2.48
N LEU A 40 19.16 -0.55 2.99
CA LEU A 40 17.95 -1.04 3.66
C LEU A 40 17.59 -0.20 4.90
N ALA A 41 18.52 0.55 5.50
CA ALA A 41 18.19 1.46 6.59
C ALA A 41 17.31 2.64 6.13
N LYS A 42 17.26 2.92 4.82
CA LYS A 42 16.54 4.05 4.21
C LYS A 42 15.46 3.59 3.21
N THR A 43 15.10 2.31 3.24
CA THR A 43 14.14 1.69 2.31
C THR A 43 12.88 1.30 3.05
N ALA A 44 11.73 1.36 2.36
CA ALA A 44 10.47 0.76 2.76
C ALA A 44 9.84 0.06 1.55
N LEU A 45 9.05 -0.99 1.79
CA LEU A 45 8.16 -1.57 0.78
C LEU A 45 6.79 -0.87 0.88
N ILE A 46 6.29 -0.36 -0.23
CA ILE A 46 4.92 0.14 -0.35
C ILE A 46 4.14 -0.88 -1.20
N ILE A 47 3.06 -1.41 -0.66
CA ILE A 47 2.13 -2.30 -1.34
C ILE A 47 0.89 -1.48 -1.68
N ILE A 48 0.60 -1.32 -2.96
CA ILE A 48 -0.45 -0.43 -3.46
C ILE A 48 -1.65 -1.26 -3.88
N ASP A 49 -2.81 -0.94 -3.32
CA ASP A 49 -4.15 -1.38 -3.76
C ASP A 49 -4.30 -2.90 -3.95
N MET A 50 -3.59 -3.69 -3.14
CA MET A 50 -3.81 -5.14 -3.02
C MET A 50 -5.05 -5.44 -2.16
N GLN A 51 -6.16 -4.78 -2.49
CA GLN A 51 -7.47 -4.91 -1.83
C GLN A 51 -8.36 -5.87 -2.61
N ASN A 52 -9.24 -6.57 -1.90
CA ASN A 52 -10.13 -7.56 -2.49
C ASN A 52 -11.01 -7.01 -3.60
N ASP A 53 -11.42 -5.75 -3.52
CA ASP A 53 -12.19 -5.09 -4.58
C ASP A 53 -11.48 -5.12 -5.94
N PHE A 54 -10.15 -5.21 -5.96
CA PHE A 54 -9.36 -5.21 -7.18
C PHE A 54 -8.85 -6.60 -7.59
N CYS A 55 -8.62 -7.51 -6.65
CA CYS A 55 -7.97 -8.80 -6.90
C CYS A 55 -8.76 -10.04 -6.48
N TYR A 56 -9.98 -9.88 -5.96
CA TYR A 56 -10.90 -10.99 -5.65
C TYR A 56 -12.00 -11.09 -6.73
N SER A 57 -12.39 -12.31 -7.09
CA SER A 57 -13.42 -12.54 -8.13
C SER A 57 -14.74 -11.89 -7.78
N ASP A 58 -15.07 -11.88 -6.49
CA ASP A 58 -16.32 -11.31 -5.97
C ASP A 58 -16.11 -9.86 -5.50
N GLY A 59 -14.94 -9.28 -5.78
CA GLY A 59 -14.64 -7.87 -5.56
C GLY A 59 -15.24 -6.99 -6.65
N TRP A 60 -15.21 -5.67 -6.44
CA TRP A 60 -15.78 -4.68 -7.35
C TRP A 60 -15.35 -4.84 -8.82
N LEU A 61 -14.04 -5.02 -9.11
CA LEU A 61 -13.56 -5.21 -10.48
C LEU A 61 -14.13 -6.47 -11.14
N GLY A 62 -14.19 -7.58 -10.39
CA GLY A 62 -14.80 -8.82 -10.87
C GLY A 62 -16.29 -8.64 -11.16
N TYR A 63 -17.01 -7.93 -10.29
CA TYR A 63 -18.44 -7.64 -10.46
C TYR A 63 -18.73 -6.82 -11.72
N ILE A 64 -17.90 -5.82 -12.05
CA ILE A 64 -18.06 -5.01 -13.28
C ILE A 64 -17.46 -5.71 -14.52
N GLY A 65 -17.06 -6.97 -14.41
CA GLY A 65 -16.61 -7.80 -15.54
C GLY A 65 -15.15 -7.58 -15.98
N VAL A 66 -14.32 -6.96 -15.14
CA VAL A 66 -12.88 -6.79 -15.43
C VAL A 66 -12.13 -8.09 -15.18
N ASP A 67 -11.25 -8.48 -16.11
CA ASP A 67 -10.32 -9.60 -15.87
C ASP A 67 -9.29 -9.22 -14.81
N ILE A 68 -9.43 -9.81 -13.62
CA ILE A 68 -8.56 -9.59 -12.46
C ILE A 68 -7.30 -10.46 -12.45
N THR A 69 -7.13 -11.37 -13.42
CA THR A 69 -5.99 -12.31 -13.45
C THR A 69 -4.62 -11.60 -13.36
N PRO A 70 -4.39 -10.45 -14.03
CA PRO A 70 -3.16 -9.69 -13.88
C PRO A 70 -2.97 -9.12 -12.46
N ALA A 71 -4.03 -8.63 -11.82
CA ALA A 71 -3.99 -8.05 -10.48
C ALA A 71 -3.64 -9.08 -9.40
N ARG A 72 -3.81 -10.37 -9.69
CA ARG A 72 -3.44 -11.48 -8.78
C ARG A 72 -2.00 -11.95 -8.93
N GLN A 73 -1.33 -11.65 -10.06
CA GLN A 73 0.06 -12.06 -10.30
C GLN A 73 1.04 -11.66 -9.18
N PRO A 74 0.94 -10.45 -8.57
CA PRO A 74 1.86 -10.04 -7.52
C PRO A 74 1.70 -10.77 -6.18
N ILE A 75 0.59 -11.48 -5.93
CA ILE A 75 0.28 -12.08 -4.62
C ILE A 75 1.38 -13.06 -4.18
N VAL A 76 1.77 -14.00 -5.04
CA VAL A 76 2.77 -15.03 -4.69
C VAL A 76 4.16 -14.41 -4.44
N PRO A 77 4.70 -13.54 -5.33
CA PRO A 77 5.94 -12.82 -5.06
C PRO A 77 5.89 -12.00 -3.76
N LEU A 78 4.79 -11.30 -3.49
CA LEU A 78 4.63 -10.50 -2.28
C LEU A 78 4.61 -11.36 -1.01
N ASN A 79 3.88 -12.48 -1.01
CA ASN A 79 3.87 -13.42 0.11
C ASN A 79 5.25 -14.03 0.39
N THR A 80 6.10 -14.11 -0.62
CA THR A 80 7.50 -14.54 -0.47
C THR A 80 8.39 -13.42 0.06
N LEU A 81 8.22 -12.20 -0.46
CA LEU A 81 9.09 -11.05 -0.15
C LEU A 81 8.82 -10.44 1.23
N ILE A 82 7.56 -10.31 1.63
CA ILE A 82 7.15 -9.61 2.85
C ILE A 82 7.78 -10.24 4.11
N PRO A 83 7.76 -11.58 4.33
CA PRO A 83 8.41 -12.19 5.48
C PRO A 83 9.91 -11.90 5.54
N VAL A 84 10.60 -11.93 4.40
CA VAL A 84 12.04 -11.65 4.31
C VAL A 84 12.32 -10.21 4.75
N LEU A 85 11.60 -9.24 4.19
CA LEU A 85 11.78 -7.83 4.54
C LEU A 85 11.42 -7.53 6.01
N ARG A 86 10.38 -8.18 6.55
CA ARG A 86 10.03 -8.10 7.98
C ARG A 86 11.15 -8.63 8.87
N SER A 87 11.79 -9.75 8.50
CA SER A 87 12.89 -10.34 9.27
C SER A 87 14.10 -9.40 9.40
N VAL A 88 14.31 -8.52 8.41
CA VAL A 88 15.36 -7.50 8.40
C VAL A 88 14.83 -6.10 8.74
N GLN A 89 13.65 -6.00 9.34
CA GLN A 89 13.07 -4.75 9.87
C GLN A 89 12.91 -3.63 8.81
N VAL A 90 12.68 -3.99 7.55
CA VAL A 90 12.28 -3.01 6.53
C VAL A 90 10.80 -2.66 6.74
N PRO A 91 10.44 -1.36 6.84
CA PRO A 91 9.05 -0.95 6.95
C PRO A 91 8.22 -1.43 5.76
N ILE A 92 7.05 -1.99 6.05
CA ILE A 92 6.05 -2.40 5.05
C ILE A 92 4.83 -1.49 5.23
N ILE A 93 4.43 -0.80 4.17
CA ILE A 93 3.32 0.14 4.17
C ILE A 93 2.29 -0.36 3.16
N GLY A 94 1.09 -0.70 3.64
CA GLY A 94 -0.06 -0.91 2.77
C GLY A 94 -0.69 0.44 2.45
N LEU A 95 -0.90 0.71 1.17
CA LEU A 95 -1.67 1.85 0.69
C LEU A 95 -2.94 1.31 0.05
N ASN A 96 -4.08 1.86 0.49
CA ASN A 96 -5.39 1.49 0.02
C ASN A 96 -6.11 2.70 -0.58
N TRP A 97 -6.96 2.42 -1.57
CA TRP A 97 -7.97 3.33 -2.04
C TRP A 97 -9.28 3.07 -1.29
N GLU A 98 -9.86 4.13 -0.71
CA GLU A 98 -11.08 4.03 0.09
C GLU A 98 -11.90 5.32 0.00
N ASN A 99 -13.21 5.18 0.06
CA ASN A 99 -14.14 6.30 0.14
C ASN A 99 -14.70 6.42 1.55
N ARG A 100 -14.76 7.65 2.07
CA ARG A 100 -15.46 7.90 3.33
C ARG A 100 -16.91 7.47 3.15
N PRO A 101 -17.57 6.90 4.18
CA PRO A 101 -18.98 6.52 4.08
C PRO A 101 -19.93 7.66 3.68
N ASN A 102 -19.54 8.91 3.96
CA ASN A 102 -20.29 10.11 3.57
C ASN A 102 -19.88 10.71 2.22
N LEU A 103 -18.94 10.08 1.52
CA LEU A 103 -18.45 10.43 0.18
C LEU A 103 -17.86 11.84 0.04
N LEU A 104 -17.61 12.55 1.15
CA LEU A 104 -17.09 13.91 1.12
C LEU A 104 -15.62 14.00 0.65
N ASN A 105 -14.97 12.87 0.39
CA ASN A 105 -13.60 12.81 -0.14
C ASN A 105 -13.53 12.54 -1.65
N ILE A 106 -14.67 12.44 -2.35
CA ILE A 106 -14.72 12.25 -3.80
C ILE A 106 -15.52 13.35 -4.47
N SER A 107 -15.20 13.63 -5.74
CA SER A 107 -15.95 14.60 -6.54
C SER A 107 -17.23 13.97 -7.10
N THR A 108 -18.21 14.80 -7.46
CA THR A 108 -19.51 14.35 -8.01
C THR A 108 -19.36 13.42 -9.21
N GLY A 109 -18.35 13.65 -10.07
CA GLY A 109 -18.09 12.81 -11.25
C GLY A 109 -17.65 11.37 -10.91
N LEU A 110 -17.22 11.13 -9.67
CA LEU A 110 -16.76 9.81 -9.21
C LEU A 110 -17.85 9.00 -8.50
N HIS A 111 -19.06 9.54 -8.34
CA HIS A 111 -20.15 8.80 -7.69
C HIS A 111 -20.70 7.67 -8.58
N HIS A 112 -20.60 7.84 -9.90
CA HIS A 112 -21.16 6.92 -10.89
C HIS A 112 -20.10 6.39 -11.87
N VAL A 113 -18.84 6.25 -11.44
CA VAL A 113 -17.79 5.69 -12.31
C VAL A 113 -18.22 4.31 -12.77
N TYR A 114 -18.13 4.08 -14.08
CA TYR A 114 -18.52 2.84 -14.76
C TYR A 114 -20.01 2.47 -14.64
N ASN A 115 -20.84 3.38 -14.13
CA ASN A 115 -22.30 3.23 -14.06
C ASN A 115 -22.95 4.37 -14.87
N SER A 116 -22.94 4.26 -16.19
CA SER A 116 -23.41 5.32 -17.10
C SER A 116 -24.93 5.55 -17.05
N THR A 117 -25.70 4.57 -16.58
CA THR A 117 -27.16 4.63 -16.47
C THR A 117 -27.64 5.08 -15.08
N GLY A 118 -26.79 4.98 -14.06
CA GLY A 118 -27.16 5.21 -12.66
C GLY A 118 -27.87 4.03 -12.00
N GLU A 119 -28.16 2.96 -12.74
CA GLU A 119 -28.90 1.78 -12.26
C GLU A 119 -27.99 0.66 -11.73
N GLU A 120 -26.69 0.71 -12.04
CA GLU A 120 -25.71 -0.32 -11.64
C GLU A 120 -24.95 0.04 -10.34
N THR A 121 -24.02 -0.83 -9.93
CA THR A 121 -23.14 -0.54 -8.79
C THR A 121 -22.06 0.45 -9.23
N GLY A 122 -22.11 1.68 -8.71
CA GLY A 122 -21.05 2.69 -8.88
C GLY A 122 -19.83 2.40 -8.00
N THR A 123 -19.13 3.45 -7.54
CA THR A 123 -17.96 3.34 -6.64
C THR A 123 -18.33 3.00 -5.18
N HIS A 124 -19.51 2.42 -4.96
CA HIS A 124 -20.09 2.19 -3.63
C HIS A 124 -20.26 0.70 -3.32
N ILE A 125 -19.24 0.18 -2.64
CA ILE A 125 -19.21 -0.94 -1.69
C ILE A 125 -19.91 -2.24 -2.14
N ILE A 126 -19.10 -3.24 -2.51
CA ILE A 126 -19.45 -4.65 -2.23
C ILE A 126 -19.08 -4.95 -0.78
N LYS A 127 -20.04 -5.44 0.00
CA LYS A 127 -19.86 -5.75 1.41
C LYS A 127 -18.97 -6.99 1.59
N ASN A 128 -17.90 -6.80 2.36
CA ASN A 128 -17.20 -7.79 3.17
C ASN A 128 -16.83 -9.11 2.48
N THR A 129 -15.81 -9.05 1.62
CA THR A 129 -15.07 -10.24 1.21
C THR A 129 -14.13 -10.62 2.36
N GLY A 130 -14.55 -11.57 3.21
CA GLY A 130 -13.79 -12.04 4.37
C GLY A 130 -12.44 -12.73 4.08
N SER A 131 -11.92 -12.59 2.86
CA SER A 131 -10.70 -13.22 2.35
C SER A 131 -9.75 -12.13 1.87
N THR A 132 -8.60 -11.91 2.49
CA THR A 132 -7.65 -10.86 2.04
C THR A 132 -6.76 -11.35 0.89
N CYS A 133 -6.51 -10.50 -0.12
CA CYS A 133 -5.56 -10.82 -1.20
C CYS A 133 -4.10 -10.98 -0.71
N LEU A 134 -3.76 -10.47 0.47
CA LEU A 134 -2.46 -10.58 1.16
C LEU A 134 -2.65 -10.87 2.65
#